data_AF-W7KN34-F1
#
_entry.id   AF-W7KN34-F1
#
_cell.length_a   1.000
_cell.length_b   1.000
_cell.length_c   1.000
_cell.angle_alpha   90.00
_cell.angle_beta   90.00
_cell.angle_gamma   90.00
#
_symmetry.space_group_name_H-M   'P 1'
#
loop_
_entity.id
_entity.type
_entity.pdbx_description
1 polymer ?
#
loop_
_entity_poly.entity_id
_entity_poly.type
_entity_poly.pdbx_seq_one_letter_code
_entity_poly.pdbx_strand_id
1 'polypeptide(L)'
;MRDYLNANERNQFMVLQSIVQMIDGLRNSGVNGPKLTSMLEDWSARGNMSKDEHRSLKTAETYLRKYLSSVYERLGPKEQDVIKKKISNYDFKLVDDYTLKQVQRDIADRFVNAAVPRDQFNNWCEQIMQVKCNGCTADWNTCELHQVFEDNFIPESGFDCNNCKYAYSLEK
;
A
#
# COMPACT_ATOMS: atom_id res chain seq x y z
N MET A 1 -23.30 8.09 3.04
CA MET A 1 -21.94 8.42 2.51
C MET A 1 -21.16 7.10 2.42
N ARG A 2 -20.20 6.96 1.51
CA ARG A 2 -19.37 5.74 1.40
C ARG A 2 -18.59 5.50 2.70
N ASP A 3 -18.50 4.25 3.11
CA ASP A 3 -17.86 3.77 4.34
C ASP A 3 -16.46 3.17 4.08
N TYR A 4 -15.93 3.31 2.86
CA TYR A 4 -14.58 2.89 2.49
C TYR A 4 -13.84 3.98 1.71
N LEU A 5 -12.51 3.87 1.66
CA LEU A 5 -11.63 4.68 0.82
C LEU A 5 -10.97 3.79 -0.23
N ASN A 6 -10.93 4.26 -1.48
CA ASN A 6 -10.10 3.63 -2.50
C ASN A 6 -8.59 3.86 -2.21
N ALA A 7 -7.71 3.23 -3.00
CA ALA A 7 -6.27 3.28 -2.73
C ALA A 7 -5.70 4.72 -2.71
N ASN A 8 -6.15 5.58 -3.63
CA ASN A 8 -5.67 6.96 -3.73
C ASN A 8 -6.21 7.81 -2.57
N GLU A 9 -7.52 7.74 -2.31
CA GLU A 9 -8.17 8.44 -1.19
C GLU A 9 -7.56 8.04 0.15
N ARG A 10 -7.27 6.75 0.33
CA ARG A 10 -6.60 6.24 1.53
C ARG A 10 -5.19 6.81 1.64
N ASN A 11 -4.45 6.88 0.54
CA ASN A 11 -3.11 7.47 0.55
C ASN A 11 -3.16 8.95 0.97
N GLN A 12 -4.07 9.73 0.38
CA GLN A 12 -4.28 11.13 0.74
C GLN A 12 -4.65 11.29 2.22
N PHE A 13 -5.60 10.48 2.71
CA PHE A 13 -5.96 10.44 4.12
C PHE A 13 -4.76 10.14 5.03
N MET A 14 -3.94 9.14 4.65
CA MET A 14 -2.75 8.75 5.41
C MET A 14 -1.68 9.85 5.44
N VAL A 15 -1.47 10.59 4.35
CA VAL A 15 -0.56 11.74 4.32
C VAL A 15 -1.05 12.83 5.28
N LEU A 16 -2.33 13.17 5.24
CA LEU A 16 -2.92 14.16 6.15
C LEU A 16 -2.83 13.73 7.62
N GLN A 17 -3.09 12.46 7.91
CA GLN A 17 -2.94 11.89 9.24
C GLN A 17 -1.48 11.93 9.71
N SER A 18 -0.51 11.71 8.82
CA SER A 18 0.91 11.78 9.16
C SER A 18 1.32 13.18 9.62
N ILE A 19 0.74 14.24 9.02
CA ILE A 19 0.97 15.62 9.43
C ILE A 19 0.51 15.83 10.88
N VAL A 20 -0.68 15.32 11.22
CA VAL A 20 -1.19 15.40 12.61
C VAL A 20 -0.31 14.62 13.59
N GLN A 21 0.19 13.45 13.21
CA GLN A 21 1.07 12.68 14.08
C GLN A 21 2.46 13.33 14.25
N MET A 22 2.96 14.03 13.23
CA MET A 22 4.16 14.85 13.36
C MET A 22 3.92 16.05 14.29
N ILE A 23 2.77 16.73 14.15
CA ILE A 23 2.32 17.81 15.05
C ILE A 23 2.29 17.34 16.51
N ASP A 24 1.83 16.11 16.76
CA ASP A 24 1.76 15.50 18.11
C ASP A 24 3.11 14.98 18.63
N GLY A 25 4.14 14.95 17.78
CA GLY A 25 5.46 14.41 18.11
C GLY A 25 5.51 12.88 18.19
N LEU A 26 4.49 12.17 17.68
CA LEU A 26 4.33 10.72 17.82
C LEU A 26 5.21 9.88 16.88
N ARG A 27 5.81 10.49 15.85
CA ARG A 27 6.57 9.79 14.79
C ARG A 27 8.01 10.23 14.68
N ASN A 28 8.80 9.88 15.68
CA ASN A 28 10.19 10.32 15.73
C ASN A 28 11.18 9.23 16.17
N SER A 29 10.82 7.94 16.09
CA SER A 29 11.74 6.83 16.39
C SER A 29 12.56 6.98 17.70
N GLY A 30 11.98 7.58 18.75
CA GLY A 30 12.65 7.84 20.03
C GLY A 30 13.33 9.21 20.17
N VAL A 31 13.33 10.05 19.14
CA VAL A 31 13.70 11.47 19.20
C VAL A 31 12.45 12.25 19.62
N ASN A 32 12.51 13.20 20.55
CA ASN A 32 11.39 14.11 20.77
C ASN A 32 11.37 15.11 19.60
N GLY A 33 10.69 14.77 18.50
CA GLY A 33 10.47 15.76 17.44
C GLY A 33 9.60 16.91 17.96
N PRO A 34 9.78 18.12 17.41
CA PRO A 34 9.16 19.32 17.96
C PRO A 34 7.63 19.22 17.82
N LYS A 35 6.93 19.17 18.95
CA LYS A 35 5.48 19.31 18.99
C LYS A 35 5.10 20.69 18.46
N LEU A 36 4.01 20.78 17.69
CA LEU A 36 3.57 22.05 17.13
C LEU A 36 3.34 23.10 18.23
N THR A 37 2.80 22.70 19.38
CA THR A 37 2.58 23.59 20.53
C THR A 37 3.89 24.20 21.02
N SER A 38 4.93 23.38 21.20
CA SER A 38 6.26 23.84 21.61
C SER A 38 6.89 24.76 20.55
N MET A 39 6.75 24.41 19.27
CA MET A 39 7.22 25.25 18.17
C MET A 39 6.51 26.61 18.14
N LEU A 40 5.19 26.63 18.27
CA LEU A 40 4.38 27.84 18.29
C LEU A 40 4.80 28.77 19.44
N GLU A 41 5.01 28.22 20.64
CA GLU A 41 5.48 28.96 21.81
C GLU A 41 6.88 29.53 21.58
N ASP A 42 7.83 28.69 21.17
CA ASP A 42 9.22 29.08 20.93
C ASP A 42 9.36 30.15 19.85
N TRP A 43 8.64 29.99 18.74
CA TRP A 43 8.73 30.91 17.61
C TRP A 43 8.07 32.25 17.92
N SER A 44 6.95 32.22 18.66
CA SER A 44 6.30 33.45 19.14
C SER A 44 7.23 34.21 20.11
N ALA A 45 7.89 33.49 21.03
CA ALA A 45 8.81 34.08 21.99
C ALA A 45 10.07 34.68 21.34
N ARG A 46 10.54 34.06 20.25
CA ARG A 46 11.72 34.52 19.48
C ARG A 46 11.40 35.61 18.45
N GLY A 47 10.13 35.99 18.27
CA GLY A 47 9.73 36.93 17.25
C GLY A 47 9.82 36.39 15.81
N ASN A 48 9.90 35.07 15.65
CA ASN A 48 9.93 34.39 14.34
C ASN A 48 8.53 34.17 13.75
N MET A 49 7.49 34.60 14.46
CA MET A 49 6.09 34.41 14.07
C MET A 49 5.24 35.56 14.62
N SER A 50 4.39 36.12 13.77
CA SER A 50 3.36 37.08 14.15
C SER A 50 2.18 36.40 14.85
N LYS A 51 1.36 37.19 15.55
CA LYS A 51 0.15 36.69 16.21
C LYS A 51 -0.86 36.08 15.23
N ASP A 52 -0.93 36.64 14.02
CA ASP A 52 -1.85 36.16 12.98
C ASP A 52 -1.37 34.86 12.34
N GLU A 53 -0.07 34.70 12.13
CA GLU A 53 0.53 33.43 11.69
C GLU A 53 0.34 32.32 12.73
N HIS A 54 0.56 32.62 14.02
CA HIS A 54 0.29 31.68 15.12
C HIS A 54 -1.17 31.21 15.09
N ARG A 55 -2.11 32.16 15.02
CA ARG A 55 -3.54 31.86 15.00
C ARG A 55 -3.92 31.01 13.79
N SER A 56 -3.38 31.35 12.62
CA SER A 56 -3.67 30.65 11.36
C SER A 56 -3.20 29.20 11.42
N LEU A 57 -1.99 28.95 11.90
CA LEU A 57 -1.44 27.60 12.02
C LEU A 57 -2.21 26.73 13.02
N LYS A 58 -2.56 27.29 14.18
CA LYS A 58 -3.40 26.59 15.19
C LYS A 58 -4.80 26.28 14.69
N THR A 59 -5.36 27.18 13.88
CA THR A 59 -6.66 27.01 13.25
C THR A 59 -6.61 25.90 12.20
N ALA A 60 -5.59 25.89 11.35
CA ALA A 60 -5.37 24.84 10.35
C ALA A 60 -5.26 23.45 11.01
N GLU A 61 -4.49 23.33 12.09
CA GLU A 61 -4.41 22.10 12.88
C GLU A 61 -5.81 21.63 13.34
N THR A 62 -6.58 22.54 13.94
CA THR A 62 -7.90 22.23 14.50
C THR A 62 -8.85 21.69 13.44
N TYR A 63 -8.93 22.36 12.28
CA TYR A 63 -9.81 21.93 11.20
C TYR A 63 -9.33 20.66 10.51
N LEU A 64 -8.02 20.46 10.40
CA LEU A 64 -7.45 19.22 9.87
C LEU A 64 -7.83 18.02 10.76
N ARG A 65 -7.69 18.15 12.09
CA ARG A 65 -8.11 17.11 13.04
C ARG A 65 -9.60 16.80 12.92
N LYS A 66 -10.45 17.83 12.89
CA LYS A 66 -11.90 17.66 12.73
C LYS A 66 -12.26 16.91 11.45
N TYR A 67 -11.62 17.25 10.34
CA TYR A 67 -11.81 16.57 9.07
C TYR A 67 -11.41 15.09 9.17
N LEU A 68 -10.22 14.79 9.69
CA LEU A 68 -9.72 13.42 9.80
C LEU A 68 -10.60 12.56 10.71
N SER A 69 -11.02 13.08 11.87
CA SER A 69 -11.96 12.39 12.77
C SER A 69 -13.28 12.11 12.08
N SER A 70 -13.89 13.11 11.44
CA SER A 70 -15.16 12.94 10.73
C SER A 70 -15.07 11.90 9.60
N VAL A 71 -13.96 11.91 8.85
CA VAL A 71 -13.72 10.89 7.83
C VAL A 71 -13.52 9.52 8.47
N TYR A 72 -12.74 9.37 9.53
CA TYR A 72 -12.49 8.07 10.16
C TYR A 72 -13.76 7.46 10.78
N GLU A 73 -14.55 8.27 11.47
CA GLU A 73 -15.79 7.85 12.15
C GLU A 73 -16.86 7.34 11.17
N ARG A 74 -16.88 7.80 9.92
CA ARG A 74 -17.84 7.30 8.92
C ARG A 74 -17.43 5.98 8.26
N LEU A 75 -16.16 5.57 8.41
CA LEU A 75 -15.66 4.35 7.76
C LEU A 75 -16.17 3.11 8.46
N GLY A 76 -16.38 2.04 7.69
CA GLY A 76 -16.76 0.74 8.23
C GLY A 76 -15.64 0.15 9.10
N PRO A 77 -15.95 -0.74 10.07
CA PRO A 77 -14.96 -1.29 11.01
C PRO A 77 -13.75 -1.95 10.32
N LYS A 78 -13.98 -2.60 9.17
CA LYS A 78 -12.92 -3.25 8.39
C LYS A 78 -11.93 -2.23 7.82
N GLU A 79 -12.42 -1.11 7.29
CA GLU A 79 -11.57 -0.06 6.73
C GLU A 79 -10.83 0.71 7.83
N GLN A 80 -11.49 0.95 8.97
CA GLN A 80 -10.86 1.52 10.16
C GLN A 80 -9.68 0.67 10.64
N ASP A 81 -9.83 -0.67 10.70
CA ASP A 81 -8.75 -1.59 11.08
C ASP A 81 -7.57 -1.54 10.09
N VAL A 82 -7.85 -1.50 8.78
CA VAL A 82 -6.82 -1.33 7.75
C VAL A 82 -6.05 -0.03 7.96
N ILE A 83 -6.76 1.08 8.18
CA ILE A 83 -6.14 2.38 8.43
C ILE A 83 -5.31 2.34 9.72
N LYS A 84 -5.84 1.80 10.82
CA LYS A 84 -5.11 1.69 12.09
C LYS A 84 -3.80 0.92 11.94
N LYS A 85 -3.83 -0.24 11.25
CA LYS A 85 -2.64 -1.04 10.95
C LYS A 85 -1.63 -0.29 10.08
N LYS A 86 -2.10 0.47 9.09
CA LYS A 86 -1.21 1.31 8.28
C LYS A 86 -0.62 2.47 9.09
N ILE A 87 -1.41 3.10 9.95
CA ILE A 87 -0.95 4.21 10.79
C ILE A 87 0.12 3.75 11.78
N SER A 88 0.05 2.53 12.33
CA SER A 88 1.09 2.04 13.24
C SER A 88 2.41 1.69 12.54
N ASN A 89 2.36 1.35 11.24
CA ASN A 89 3.50 0.74 10.55
C ASN A 89 4.17 1.68 9.54
N TYR A 90 3.48 2.71 9.08
CA TYR A 90 4.08 3.69 8.16
C TYR A 90 4.86 4.72 8.98
N ASP A 91 5.94 5.22 8.42
CA ASP A 91 6.69 6.36 8.95
C ASP A 91 6.90 7.37 7.81
N PHE A 92 6.86 8.67 8.12
CA PHE A 92 7.09 9.72 7.12
C PHE A 92 8.43 10.38 7.43
N LYS A 93 9.38 10.26 6.50
CA LYS A 93 10.72 10.83 6.66
C LYS A 93 11.01 11.77 5.51
N LEU A 94 11.54 12.94 5.84
CA LEU A 94 12.17 13.80 4.87
C LEU A 94 13.54 13.18 4.55
N VAL A 95 13.73 12.77 3.30
CA VAL A 95 14.97 12.21 2.79
C VAL A 95 15.42 13.05 1.60
N ASP A 96 16.73 13.21 1.43
CA ASP A 96 17.28 13.87 0.26
C ASP A 96 17.15 12.99 -0.99
N ASP A 97 17.25 13.62 -2.16
CA ASP A 97 17.09 12.95 -3.45
C ASP A 97 18.10 11.81 -3.68
N TYR A 98 19.33 11.95 -3.15
CA TYR A 98 20.34 10.92 -3.32
C TYR A 98 19.97 9.66 -2.52
N THR A 99 19.59 9.84 -1.26
CA THR A 99 19.08 8.75 -0.40
C THR A 99 17.82 8.10 -0.99
N LEU A 100 16.90 8.90 -1.53
CA LEU A 100 15.68 8.39 -2.17
C LEU A 100 16.01 7.49 -3.37
N LYS A 101 16.92 7.91 -4.24
CA LYS A 101 17.34 7.13 -5.41
C LYS A 101 18.00 5.81 -5.01
N GLN A 102 18.80 5.81 -3.95
CA GLN A 102 19.40 4.59 -3.41
C GLN A 102 18.33 3.62 -2.90
N VAL A 103 17.40 4.11 -2.08
CA VAL A 103 16.28 3.29 -1.56
C VAL A 103 15.43 2.72 -2.69
N GLN A 104 15.13 3.50 -3.73
CA GLN A 104 14.35 3.02 -4.87
C GLN A 104 15.06 1.90 -5.65
N ARG A 105 16.38 1.98 -5.81
CA ARG A 105 17.18 0.90 -6.42
C ARG A 105 17.16 -0.35 -5.56
N ASP A 106 17.44 -0.21 -4.26
CA ASP A 106 17.43 -1.32 -3.32
C ASP A 106 16.03 -1.99 -3.25
N ILE A 107 14.96 -1.21 -3.33
CA ILE A 107 13.59 -1.70 -3.43
C ILE A 107 13.40 -2.48 -4.72
N ALA A 108 13.77 -1.92 -5.88
CA ALA A 108 13.61 -2.59 -7.18
C ALA A 108 14.38 -3.92 -7.23
N ASP A 109 15.59 -3.96 -6.69
CA ASP A 109 16.44 -5.15 -6.64
C ASP A 109 15.89 -6.23 -5.68
N ARG A 110 15.10 -5.83 -4.66
CA ARG A 110 14.53 -6.74 -3.66
C ARG A 110 13.07 -7.12 -3.93
N PHE A 111 12.32 -6.32 -4.67
CA PHE A 111 10.92 -6.58 -5.07
C PHE A 111 10.79 -7.55 -6.24
N VAL A 112 11.66 -8.56 -6.31
CA VAL A 112 11.63 -9.55 -7.39
C VAL A 112 10.49 -10.56 -7.17
N ASN A 113 10.12 -10.82 -5.92
CA ASN A 113 9.17 -11.88 -5.58
C ASN A 113 8.00 -11.38 -4.71
N ALA A 114 6.79 -11.77 -5.08
CA ALA A 114 5.61 -11.61 -4.23
C ALA A 114 5.39 -12.87 -3.39
N ALA A 115 5.24 -12.73 -2.07
CA ALA A 115 4.86 -13.83 -1.20
C ALA A 115 3.33 -13.95 -1.18
N VAL A 116 2.81 -15.07 -1.67
CA VAL A 116 1.36 -15.38 -1.72
C VAL A 116 1.13 -16.69 -0.96
N PRO A 117 0.08 -16.81 -0.13
CA PRO A 117 -0.31 -18.08 0.46
C PRO A 117 -0.52 -19.15 -0.61
N ARG A 118 -0.06 -20.39 -0.38
CA ARG A 118 -0.07 -21.42 -1.41
C ARG A 118 -1.46 -21.72 -1.95
N ASP A 119 -2.47 -21.75 -1.08
CA ASP A 119 -3.86 -21.99 -1.49
C ASP A 119 -4.39 -20.88 -2.41
N GLN A 120 -4.04 -19.63 -2.13
CA GLN A 120 -4.42 -18.50 -2.96
C GLN A 120 -3.70 -18.53 -4.31
N PHE A 121 -2.42 -18.90 -4.32
CA PHE A 121 -1.66 -19.10 -5.55
C PHE A 121 -2.25 -20.22 -6.42
N ASN A 122 -2.58 -21.37 -5.82
CA ASN A 122 -3.22 -22.48 -6.52
C ASN A 122 -4.59 -22.06 -7.10
N ASN A 123 -5.40 -21.33 -6.34
CA ASN A 123 -6.68 -20.81 -6.80
C ASN A 123 -6.53 -19.86 -8.00
N TRP A 124 -5.50 -19.01 -7.99
CA TRP A 124 -5.20 -18.16 -9.14
C TRP A 124 -4.73 -18.95 -10.35
N CYS A 125 -3.91 -19.99 -10.16
CA CYS A 125 -3.49 -20.88 -11.23
C CYS A 125 -4.71 -21.54 -11.89
N GLU A 126 -5.66 -22.08 -11.10
CA GLU A 126 -6.90 -22.65 -11.61
C GLU A 126 -7.70 -21.66 -12.45
N GLN A 127 -7.89 -20.42 -11.97
CA GLN A 127 -8.58 -19.36 -12.72
C GLN A 127 -7.87 -19.01 -14.02
N ILE A 128 -6.54 -18.91 -14.00
CA ILE A 128 -5.74 -18.61 -15.19
C ILE A 128 -5.84 -19.75 -16.19
N MET A 129 -5.72 -21.00 -15.73
CA MET A 129 -5.84 -22.20 -16.57
C MET A 129 -7.22 -22.28 -17.22
N GLN A 130 -8.27 -21.91 -16.50
CA GLN A 130 -9.63 -21.84 -17.06
C GLN A 130 -9.75 -20.84 -18.22
N VAL A 131 -9.06 -19.71 -18.15
CA VAL A 131 -9.12 -18.65 -19.16
C VAL A 131 -8.13 -18.86 -20.31
N LYS A 132 -6.95 -19.43 -20.02
CA LYS A 132 -5.81 -19.47 -20.95
C LYS A 132 -5.46 -20.85 -21.47
N CYS A 133 -5.81 -21.92 -20.74
CA CYS A 133 -5.43 -23.28 -21.10
C CYS A 133 -6.59 -24.10 -21.68
N ASN A 134 -7.85 -23.69 -21.45
CA ASN A 134 -9.01 -24.27 -22.10
C ASN A 134 -9.00 -23.99 -23.62
N GLY A 135 -8.96 -25.03 -24.45
CA GLY A 135 -8.89 -24.93 -25.91
C GLY A 135 -7.58 -24.33 -26.43
N CYS A 136 -6.52 -24.32 -25.62
CA CYS A 136 -5.25 -23.71 -26.01
C CYS A 136 -4.57 -24.49 -27.13
N THR A 137 -4.11 -23.80 -28.18
CA THR A 137 -3.36 -24.37 -29.32
C THR A 137 -1.90 -23.92 -29.37
N ALA A 138 -1.44 -23.16 -28.36
CA ALA A 138 -0.06 -22.68 -28.31
C ALA A 138 0.93 -23.83 -28.06
N ASP A 139 2.13 -23.70 -28.60
CA ASP A 139 3.24 -24.62 -28.33
C ASP A 139 3.82 -24.35 -26.94
N TRP A 140 3.98 -25.41 -26.15
CA TRP A 140 4.46 -25.34 -24.77
C TRP A 140 5.83 -24.68 -24.64
N ASN A 141 6.74 -24.84 -25.63
CA ASN A 141 8.08 -24.24 -25.62
C ASN A 141 8.07 -22.71 -25.59
N THR A 142 6.98 -22.08 -26.03
CA THR A 142 6.86 -20.63 -26.14
C THR A 142 5.88 -20.05 -25.12
N CYS A 143 5.24 -20.90 -24.31
CA CYS A 143 4.20 -20.50 -23.38
C CYS A 143 4.81 -20.10 -22.03
N GLU A 144 4.76 -18.80 -21.71
CA GLU A 144 5.26 -18.27 -20.42
C GLU A 144 4.59 -18.93 -19.21
N LEU A 145 3.32 -19.32 -19.32
CA LEU A 145 2.59 -20.01 -18.25
C LEU A 145 3.09 -21.43 -18.01
N HIS A 146 3.61 -22.10 -19.05
CA HIS A 146 4.08 -23.49 -18.93
C HIS A 146 5.24 -23.59 -17.94
N GLN A 147 6.24 -22.73 -18.11
CA GLN A 147 7.39 -22.67 -17.20
C GLN A 147 6.95 -22.35 -15.77
N VAL A 148 6.06 -21.37 -15.59
CA VAL A 148 5.55 -20.98 -14.26
C VAL A 148 4.81 -22.13 -13.60
N PHE A 149 3.95 -22.85 -14.31
CA PHE A 149 3.22 -23.99 -13.78
C PHE A 149 4.12 -25.17 -13.44
N GLU A 150 5.13 -25.43 -14.26
CA GLU A 150 6.10 -26.50 -14.06
C GLU A 150 7.00 -26.23 -12.86
N ASP A 151 7.60 -25.04 -12.78
CA ASP A 151 8.46 -24.63 -11.66
C ASP A 151 7.71 -24.62 -10.32
N ASN A 152 6.39 -24.47 -10.38
CA ASN A 152 5.53 -24.46 -9.20
C ASN A 152 4.78 -25.78 -8.98
N PHE A 153 5.06 -26.85 -9.73
CA PHE A 153 4.40 -28.16 -9.57
C PHE A 153 2.86 -28.08 -9.61
N ILE A 154 2.31 -27.26 -10.50
CA ILE A 154 0.87 -27.18 -10.73
C ILE A 154 0.42 -28.48 -11.42
N PRO A 155 -0.72 -29.08 -11.00
CA PRO A 155 -1.25 -30.28 -11.64
C PRO A 155 -1.55 -30.09 -13.13
N GLU A 156 -1.24 -31.10 -13.93
CA GLU A 156 -1.56 -31.15 -15.36
C GLU A 156 -3.07 -31.29 -15.57
N SER A 157 -3.60 -30.68 -16.64
CA SER A 157 -5.06 -30.59 -16.88
C SER A 157 -5.58 -31.56 -17.94
N GLY A 158 -4.69 -32.07 -18.80
CA GLY A 158 -5.09 -32.89 -19.92
C GLY A 158 -4.29 -34.17 -20.00
N PHE A 159 -4.98 -35.30 -20.14
CA PHE A 159 -4.48 -36.44 -20.89
C PHE A 159 -4.82 -36.18 -22.37
N ASP A 160 -3.89 -36.44 -23.30
CA ASP A 160 -4.05 -36.34 -24.76
C ASP A 160 -4.00 -34.95 -25.46
N CYS A 161 -3.46 -33.90 -24.83
CA CYS A 161 -3.15 -32.65 -25.55
C CYS A 161 -1.71 -32.63 -26.09
N ASN A 162 -1.53 -32.80 -27.40
CA ASN A 162 -0.21 -32.87 -28.06
C ASN A 162 0.63 -31.59 -27.96
N ASN A 163 0.00 -30.44 -27.72
CA ASN A 163 0.64 -29.13 -27.77
C ASN A 163 1.09 -28.61 -26.41
N CYS A 164 0.45 -29.00 -25.30
CA CYS A 164 0.83 -28.60 -23.95
C CYS A 164 0.14 -29.48 -22.89
N LYS A 165 0.88 -29.94 -21.88
CA LYS A 165 0.38 -30.77 -20.76
C LYS A 165 -0.64 -30.07 -19.84
N TYR A 166 -0.66 -28.73 -19.86
CA TYR A 166 -1.64 -27.92 -19.14
C TYR A 166 -2.85 -27.56 -19.99
N ALA A 167 -2.80 -27.79 -21.31
CA ALA A 167 -3.96 -27.58 -22.16
C ALA A 167 -5.01 -28.65 -21.88
N TYR A 168 -6.27 -28.24 -21.95
CA TYR A 168 -7.40 -29.15 -21.89
C TYR A 168 -8.52 -28.56 -22.73
N SER A 169 -9.48 -29.39 -23.13
CA SER A 169 -10.68 -28.91 -23.79
C SER A 169 -11.89 -29.39 -23.02
N LEU A 170 -12.78 -28.47 -22.67
CA LEU A 170 -14.10 -28.81 -22.13
C LEU A 170 -15.09 -29.23 -23.24
N GLU A 171 -14.63 -29.46 -24.47
CA GLU A 171 -15.44 -30.09 -25.51
C GLU A 171 -15.52 -31.62 -25.30
N LYS A 172 -16.40 -31.98 -24.35
CA LYS A 172 -17.46 -32.99 -24.50
C LYS A 172 -18.68 -32.56 -23.68
#